data_AF-C0FPT0-F1
#
_entry.id   AF-C0FPT0-F1
#
_cell.length_a   1.000
_cell.length_b   1.000
_cell.length_c   1.000
_cell.angle_alpha   90.00
_cell.angle_beta   90.00
_cell.angle_gamma   90.00
#
_symmetry.space_group_name_H-M   'P 1'
#
loop_
_entity.id
_entity.type
_entity.pdbx_description
1 polymer ?
#
loop_
_entity_poly.entity_id
_entity_poly.type
_entity_poly.pdbx_seq_one_letter_code
_entity_poly.pdbx_strand_id
1 'polypeptide(L)'
;MALALSSGLDTDQGLMLAEQLVDNPYMASRIKKCRDLTASGRGFAEAVLTSGIFSKIYTSMITIAFRTGSMDEVMHQISEEYEEETDRQIAGFISVLEPTLVIILSIFIGLILISFLLPLIGIMSSIG
;
A
#
# COMPACT_ATOMS: atom_id res chain seq x y z
N MET A 1 -1.59 12.72 7.74
CA MET A 1 -1.00 13.80 8.58
C MET A 1 -0.51 14.99 7.76
N ALA A 2 0.05 14.79 6.54
CA ALA A 2 0.47 15.90 5.67
C ALA A 2 -0.60 17.01 5.56
N LEU A 3 -1.82 16.64 5.15
CA LEU A 3 -2.96 17.56 5.07
C LEU A 3 -3.26 18.34 6.36
N ALA A 4 -3.10 17.71 7.53
CA ALA A 4 -3.34 18.36 8.82
C ALA A 4 -2.24 19.40 9.12
N LEU A 5 -0.98 19.04 8.88
CA LEU A 5 0.17 19.93 9.07
C LEU A 5 0.12 21.12 8.10
N SER A 6 -0.20 20.87 6.82
CA SER A 6 -0.36 21.94 5.82
C SER A 6 -1.55 22.86 6.12
N SER A 7 -2.53 22.38 6.89
CA SER A 7 -3.66 23.18 7.40
C SER A 7 -3.33 23.97 8.67
N GLY A 8 -2.07 23.91 9.15
CA GLY A 8 -1.62 24.61 10.34
C GLY A 8 -1.94 23.90 11.67
N LEU A 9 -2.40 22.65 11.63
CA LEU A 9 -2.57 21.83 12.83
C LEU A 9 -1.23 21.28 13.28
N ASP A 10 -1.05 21.12 14.59
CA ASP A 10 0.17 20.53 15.14
C ASP A 10 0.24 19.01 14.94
N THR A 11 1.40 18.43 15.25
CA THR A 11 1.63 16.99 15.08
C THR A 11 0.74 16.12 15.96
N ASP A 12 0.27 16.62 17.11
CA ASP A 12 -0.60 15.87 18.02
C ASP A 12 -2.03 15.79 17.47
N GLN A 13 -2.58 16.93 17.03
CA GLN A 13 -3.86 17.00 16.34
C GLN A 13 -3.85 16.21 15.04
N GLY A 14 -2.78 16.32 14.25
CA GLY A 14 -2.60 15.55 13.03
C GLY A 14 -2.57 14.04 13.28
N LEU A 15 -1.94 13.60 14.37
CA LEU A 15 -1.89 12.19 14.77
C LEU A 15 -3.25 11.69 15.28
N MET A 16 -3.97 12.51 16.04
CA MET A 16 -5.33 12.20 16.52
C MET A 16 -6.30 12.03 15.36
N LEU A 17 -6.28 12.92 14.36
CA LEU A 17 -7.09 12.79 13.15
C LEU A 17 -6.72 11.54 12.36
N ALA A 18 -5.43 11.25 12.23
CA ALA A 18 -4.97 10.04 11.56
C ALA A 18 -5.48 8.77 12.26
N GLU A 19 -5.52 8.72 13.59
CA GLU A 19 -6.07 7.57 14.33
C GLU A 19 -7.55 7.35 14.06
N GLN A 20 -8.34 8.42 13.97
CA GLN A 20 -9.78 8.34 13.73
C GLN A 20 -10.13 7.89 12.30
N LEU A 21 -9.22 8.09 11.35
CA LEU A 21 -9.42 7.76 9.94
C LEU A 21 -8.88 6.38 9.55
N VAL A 22 -8.11 5.72 10.42
CA VAL A 22 -7.47 4.45 10.11
C VAL A 22 -8.35 3.28 10.56
N ASP A 23 -8.87 2.54 9.58
CA ASP A 23 -9.70 1.35 9.83
C ASP A 23 -8.88 0.08 10.13
N ASN A 24 -7.60 0.05 9.75
CA ASN A 24 -6.76 -1.12 9.95
C ASN A 24 -6.35 -1.26 11.44
N PRO A 25 -6.74 -2.33 12.16
CA PRO A 25 -6.44 -2.49 13.58
C PRO A 25 -4.94 -2.54 13.91
N TYR A 26 -4.14 -3.09 12.99
CA TYR A 26 -2.68 -3.15 13.15
C TYR A 26 -2.07 -1.75 13.10
N MET A 27 -2.50 -0.91 12.15
CA MET A 27 -2.02 0.46 12.04
C MET A 27 -2.56 1.33 13.17
N ALA A 28 -3.84 1.19 13.52
CA ALA A 28 -4.48 1.90 14.63
C ALA A 28 -3.76 1.64 15.96
N SER A 29 -3.36 0.39 16.24
CA SER A 29 -2.60 0.06 17.45
C SER A 29 -1.24 0.77 17.51
N ARG A 30 -0.59 0.98 16.36
CA ARG A 30 0.74 1.64 16.30
C ARG A 30 0.61 3.16 16.43
N ILE A 31 -0.40 3.73 15.78
CA ILE A 31 -0.77 5.15 15.94
C ILE A 31 -1.09 5.46 17.39
N LYS A 32 -1.95 4.64 18.02
CA LYS A 32 -2.28 4.76 19.44
C LYS A 32 -1.04 4.67 20.33
N LYS A 33 -0.16 3.69 20.09
CA LYS A 33 1.11 3.56 20.82
C LYS A 33 1.98 4.82 20.69
N CYS A 34 2.05 5.43 19.50
CA CYS A 34 2.79 6.67 19.30
C CYS A 34 2.16 7.82 20.08
N ARG A 35 0.84 7.97 20.03
CA ARG A 35 0.12 9.00 20.78
C ARG A 35 0.33 8.85 22.28
N ASP A 36 0.21 7.64 22.81
CA ASP A 36 0.41 7.37 24.24
C ASP A 36 1.85 7.72 24.69
N LEU A 37 2.85 7.46 23.83
CA LEU A 37 4.24 7.84 24.10
C LEU A 37 4.44 9.36 24.07
N THR A 38 3.87 10.06 23.10
CA THR A 38 3.93 11.54 23.05
C THR A 38 3.20 12.16 24.25
N ALA A 39 2.03 11.65 24.62
CA ALA A 39 1.26 12.09 25.79
C ALA A 39 2.00 11.83 27.12
N SER A 40 2.83 10.79 27.18
CA SER A 40 3.71 10.52 28.34
C SER A 40 4.91 11.46 28.46
N GLY A 41 5.05 12.42 27.54
CA GLY A 41 6.13 13.42 27.54
C GLY A 41 7.38 13.00 26.79
N ARG A 42 7.37 11.87 26.05
CA ARG A 42 8.48 11.55 25.14
C ARG A 42 8.45 12.46 23.93
N GLY A 43 9.63 12.79 23.41
CA GLY A 43 9.74 13.56 22.16
C GLY A 43 9.07 12.82 21.00
N PHE A 44 8.37 13.56 20.13
CA PHE A 44 7.64 13.02 18.99
C PHE A 44 8.50 12.09 18.11
N ALA A 45 9.74 12.50 17.81
CA ALA A 45 10.68 11.69 17.03
C ALA A 45 10.96 10.31 17.66
N GLU A 46 11.07 10.25 18.99
CA GLU A 46 11.30 9.00 19.73
C GLU A 46 10.03 8.14 19.78
N ALA A 47 8.87 8.78 19.93
CA ALA A 47 7.56 8.12 19.90
C ALA A 47 7.30 7.45 18.54
N VAL A 48 7.64 8.13 17.45
CA VAL A 48 7.54 7.60 16.09
C VAL A 48 8.47 6.39 15.88
N LEU A 49 9.72 6.48 16.36
CA LEU A 49 10.70 5.39 16.32
C LEU A 49 10.24 4.15 17.10
N THR A 50 9.66 4.36 18.28
CA THR A 50 9.27 3.27 19.20
C THR A 50 7.92 2.64 18.84
N SER A 51 7.01 3.42 18.26
CA SER A 51 5.75 2.90 17.71
C SER A 51 5.96 2.13 16.42
N GLY A 52 7.00 2.50 15.66
CA GLY A 52 7.41 1.86 14.42
C GLY A 52 6.43 2.09 13.27
N ILE A 53 5.53 3.07 13.37
CA ILE A 53 4.50 3.38 12.36
C ILE A 53 5.12 3.51 10.97
N PHE A 54 6.28 4.16 10.88
CA PHE A 54 7.00 4.37 9.63
C PHE A 54 8.23 3.48 9.52
N SER A 55 8.74 3.32 8.30
CA SER A 55 10.04 2.71 8.04
C SER A 55 11.18 3.48 8.74
N LYS A 56 12.33 2.82 8.92
CA LYS A 56 13.53 3.42 9.56
C LYS A 56 14.01 4.68 8.81
N ILE A 57 13.91 4.67 7.48
CA ILE A 57 14.30 5.80 6.61
C ILE A 57 13.40 7.00 6.91
N TYR A 58 12.09 6.83 6.76
CA TYR A 58 11.11 7.89 7.04
C TYR A 58 11.16 8.38 8.48
N THR A 59 11.40 7.49 9.45
CA THR A 59 11.55 7.93 10.84
C THR A 59 12.77 8.84 11.04
N SER A 60 13.86 8.59 10.31
CA SER A 60 15.06 9.45 10.34
C SER A 60 14.76 10.82 9.72
N MET A 61 14.02 10.85 8.60
CA MET A 61 13.57 12.10 7.96
C MET A 61 12.66 12.91 8.89
N ILE A 62 11.68 12.27 9.51
CA ILE A 62 10.77 12.89 10.49
C ILE A 62 11.56 13.44 11.69
N THR A 63 12.57 12.72 12.18
CA THR A 63 13.40 13.17 13.30
C THR A 63 14.17 14.45 12.97
N ILE A 64 14.69 14.55 11.76
CA ILE A 64 15.39 15.76 11.27
C ILE A 64 14.37 16.89 11.10
N ALA A 65 13.26 16.62 10.42
CA ALA A 65 12.19 17.58 10.16
C ALA A 65 11.63 18.21 11.44
N PHE A 66 11.44 17.40 12.48
CA PHE A 66 10.94 17.86 13.77
C PHE A 66 11.91 18.81 14.47
N ARG A 67 13.23 18.66 14.26
CA ARG A 67 14.26 19.56 14.80
C ARG A 67 14.41 20.84 14.00
N THR A 68 14.21 20.78 12.68
CA THR A 68 14.36 21.92 11.77
C THR A 68 13.06 22.72 11.61
N GLY A 69 11.94 22.21 12.12
CA GLY A 69 10.61 22.80 11.94
C GLY A 69 10.02 22.57 10.54
N SER A 70 10.61 21.68 9.74
CA SER A 70 10.21 21.38 8.35
C SER A 70 9.26 20.18 8.25
N MET A 71 8.42 20.00 9.27
CA MET A 71 7.57 18.79 9.41
C MET A 71 6.49 18.71 8.32
N ASP A 72 5.95 19.85 7.90
CA ASP A 72 4.96 19.95 6.81
C ASP A 72 5.54 19.42 5.48
N GLU A 73 6.66 19.99 5.05
CA GLU A 73 7.36 19.61 3.81
C GLU A 73 7.76 18.12 3.80
N VAL A 74 8.37 17.63 4.88
CA VAL A 74 8.81 16.23 4.95
C VAL A 74 7.63 15.26 5.00
N MET A 75 6.55 15.61 5.69
CA MET A 75 5.37 14.75 5.72
C MET A 75 4.62 14.76 4.39
N HIS A 76 4.67 15.87 3.64
CA HIS A 76 4.17 15.93 2.27
C HIS A 76 4.98 15.03 1.34
N GLN A 77 6.31 15.11 1.37
CA GLN A 77 7.19 14.24 0.60
C GLN A 77 6.97 12.75 0.92
N ILE A 78 6.81 12.41 2.21
CA ILE A 78 6.49 11.04 2.61
C ILE A 78 5.13 10.62 2.03
N SER A 79 4.13 11.49 2.03
CA SER A 79 2.81 11.20 1.46
C SER A 79 2.88 10.90 -0.04
N GLU A 80 3.61 11.71 -0.80
CA GLU A 80 3.78 11.51 -2.25
C GLU A 80 4.48 10.19 -2.57
N GLU A 81 5.55 9.87 -1.83
CA GLU A 81 6.28 8.59 -1.99
C GLU A 81 5.38 7.37 -1.70
N TYR A 82 4.54 7.44 -0.67
CA TYR A 82 3.57 6.37 -0.36
C TYR A 82 2.48 6.24 -1.42
N GLU A 83 2.03 7.35 -2.00
CA GLU A 83 1.05 7.35 -3.10
C GLU A 83 1.66 6.70 -4.35
N GLU A 84 2.88 7.11 -4.74
CA GLU A 84 3.59 6.52 -5.88
C GLU A 84 3.93 5.04 -5.66
N GLU A 85 4.33 4.65 -4.45
CA GLU A 85 4.56 3.23 -4.11
C GLU A 85 3.27 2.42 -4.22
N THR A 86 2.13 2.98 -3.79
CA THR A 86 0.82 2.33 -3.88
C THR A 86 0.41 2.16 -5.35
N ASP A 87 0.54 3.20 -6.16
CA ASP A 87 0.23 3.15 -7.59
C ASP A 87 1.11 2.15 -8.34
N ARG A 88 2.41 2.11 -8.04
CA ARG A 88 3.33 1.11 -8.60
C ARG A 88 2.95 -0.32 -8.23
N GLN A 89 2.53 -0.55 -6.99
CA GLN A 89 2.06 -1.87 -6.55
C GLN A 89 0.78 -2.29 -7.28
N ILE A 90 -0.17 -1.37 -7.44
CA ILE A 90 -1.42 -1.62 -8.19
C ILE A 90 -1.10 -1.92 -9.65
N ALA A 91 -0.26 -1.10 -10.30
CA ALA A 91 0.14 -1.29 -11.69
C ALA A 91 0.88 -2.63 -11.89
N GLY A 92 1.78 -3.00 -10.98
CA GLY A 92 2.47 -4.29 -11.00
C GLY A 92 1.52 -5.46 -10.86
N PHE A 93 0.51 -5.37 -9.99
CA PHE A 93 -0.52 -6.39 -9.84
C PHE A 93 -1.34 -6.58 -11.12
N ILE A 94 -1.76 -5.47 -11.75
CA ILE A 94 -2.49 -5.49 -13.02
C ILE A 94 -1.63 -6.09 -14.14
N SER A 95 -0.35 -5.72 -14.21
CA SER A 95 0.59 -6.20 -15.24
C SER A 95 0.79 -7.73 -15.21
N VAL A 96 0.64 -8.38 -14.05
CA VAL A 96 0.71 -9.84 -13.93
C VAL A 96 -0.65 -10.50 -14.21
N LEU A 97 -1.75 -9.83 -13.85
CA LEU A 97 -3.10 -10.35 -14.09
C LEU A 97 -3.42 -10.53 -15.57
N GLU A 98 -3.08 -9.56 -16.41
CA GLU A 98 -3.36 -9.59 -17.85
C GLU A 98 -2.80 -10.84 -18.56
N PRO A 99 -1.48 -11.14 -18.52
CA PRO A 99 -0.94 -12.34 -19.16
C PRO A 99 -1.48 -13.63 -18.55
N THR A 100 -1.78 -13.64 -17.24
CA THR A 100 -2.36 -14.81 -16.57
C THR A 100 -3.74 -15.14 -17.14
N LEU A 101 -4.59 -14.14 -17.38
CA LEU A 101 -5.91 -14.33 -17.99
C LEU A 101 -5.80 -14.85 -19.44
N VAL A 102 -4.86 -14.33 -20.23
CA VAL A 102 -4.61 -14.78 -21.61
C VAL A 102 -4.18 -16.24 -21.64
N ILE A 103 -3.29 -16.67 -20.74
CA ILE A 103 -2.84 -18.06 -20.64
C ILE A 103 -4.03 -18.97 -20.30
N ILE A 104 -4.84 -18.61 -19.30
CA ILE A 104 -6.02 -19.37 -18.90
C ILE A 104 -6.99 -19.51 -20.09
N LEU A 105 -7.31 -18.41 -20.76
CA LEU A 105 -8.20 -18.41 -21.92
C LEU A 105 -7.66 -19.29 -23.05
N SER A 106 -6.36 -19.23 -23.31
CA SER A 106 -5.68 -20.03 -24.34
C SER A 106 -5.80 -21.53 -24.04
N ILE A 107 -5.64 -21.93 -22.78
CA ILE A 107 -5.81 -23.32 -22.33
C ILE A 107 -7.27 -23.76 -22.53
N PHE A 108 -8.24 -22.95 -22.10
CA PHE A 108 -9.66 -23.25 -22.28
C PHE A 108 -10.03 -23.45 -23.75
N ILE A 109 -9.60 -22.55 -24.63
CA ILE A 109 -9.83 -22.66 -26.08
C ILE A 109 -9.17 -23.93 -26.63
N GLY A 110 -7.93 -24.23 -26.22
CA GLY A 110 -7.23 -25.44 -26.64
C GLY A 110 -7.97 -26.73 -26.26
N LEU A 111 -8.49 -26.82 -25.03
CA LEU A 111 -9.28 -27.97 -24.57
C LEU A 111 -10.58 -28.13 -25.36
N ILE A 112 -11.25 -27.03 -25.67
CA ILE A 112 -12.47 -27.03 -26.50
C ILE A 112 -12.13 -27.55 -27.89
N LEU A 113 -11.10 -27.01 -28.55
CA LEU A 113 -10.70 -27.44 -29.89
C LEU A 113 -10.37 -28.94 -29.95
N ILE A 114 -9.61 -29.47 -28.99
CA ILE A 114 -9.29 -30.90 -28.93
C ILE A 114 -10.56 -31.74 -28.76
N SER A 115 -11.49 -31.30 -27.90
CA SER A 115 -12.76 -32.00 -27.66
C SER A 115 -13.65 -32.06 -28.92
N PHE A 116 -13.57 -31.06 -29.80
CA PHE A 116 -14.29 -31.05 -31.08
C PHE A 116 -13.53 -31.77 -32.21
N LEU A 117 -12.20 -31.66 -32.26
CA LEU A 117 -11.39 -32.21 -33.35
C LEU A 117 -11.31 -33.75 -33.29
N LEU A 118 -11.19 -34.33 -32.09
CA LEU A 118 -11.10 -35.78 -31.91
C LEU A 118 -12.30 -36.54 -32.49
N PRO A 119 -13.57 -36.19 -32.17
CA PRO A 119 -14.73 -36.80 -32.80
C PRO A 119 -14.76 -36.64 -34.33
N LEU A 120 -14.37 -35.46 -34.83
CA LEU A 120 -14.42 -35.15 -36.27
C LEU A 120 -13.47 -36.04 -37.07
N ILE A 121 -12.24 -36.25 -36.56
CA ILE A 121 -11.28 -37.19 -37.16
C ILE A 121 -11.84 -38.62 -37.13
N GLY A 122 -12.47 -39.02 -36.02
CA GLY A 122 -13.13 -40.33 -35.91
C GLY A 122 -14.19 -40.54 -37.01
N ILE A 123 -15.05 -39.56 -37.24
CA ILE A 123 -16.08 -39.61 -38.28
C ILE A 123 -15.44 -39.71 -39.67
N MET A 124 -14.44 -38.88 -39.98
CA MET A 124 -13.72 -38.93 -41.25
C MET A 124 -13.08 -40.29 -41.52
N SER A 125 -12.49 -40.93 -40.50
CA SER A 125 -11.90 -42.26 -40.64
C SER A 125 -12.92 -43.38 -40.85
N SER A 126 -14.17 -43.19 -40.41
CA SER A 126 -15.26 -44.17 -40.59
C SER A 126 -15.95 -44.08 -41.94
N ILE A 127 -15.79 -42.96 -42.64
CA ILE A 127 -16.40 -42.67 -43.95
C ILE A 127 -15.43 -42.97 -45.11
N GLY A 128 -14.14 -43.21 -44.83
CA GLY A 128 -13.11 -43.59 -45.79
C GLY A 128 -12.88 -45.09 -45.91
#